data_AF-A0A961WRZ8-F1
#
_entry.id   AF-A0A961WRZ8-F1
#
_cell.length_a   1.000
_cell.length_b   1.000
_cell.length_c   1.000
_cell.angle_alpha   90.00
_cell.angle_beta   90.00
_cell.angle_gamma   90.00
#
_symmetry.space_group_name_H-M   'P 1'
#
loop_
_entity.id
_entity.type
_entity.pdbx_description
1 polymer ?
#
loop_
_entity_poly.entity_id
_entity_poly.type
_entity_poly.pdbx_seq_one_letter_code
_entity_poly.pdbx_strand_id
1 'polypeptide(L)'
;DDALHPILERLSENFETRLTPKKPWTITKMDQEIYSRMLRQIVPVALDVTTIDATWKLSQNKPDEVRLAAAGGLAATDSDAGIGSETEILAGLMRGLDENGKMG
;
A
#
# COMPACT_ATOMS: atom_id res chain seq x y z
N ASP A 1 -8.89 -22.70 12.42
CA ASP A 1 -8.75 -21.41 13.10
C ASP A 1 -9.93 -20.56 12.69
N ASP A 2 -10.79 -20.23 13.65
CA ASP A 2 -12.08 -19.57 13.41
C ASP A 2 -11.90 -18.07 13.07
N ALA A 3 -10.70 -17.52 13.27
CA ALA A 3 -10.39 -16.12 12.94
C ALA A 3 -10.18 -15.87 11.44
N LEU A 4 -9.86 -16.91 10.66
CA LEU A 4 -9.52 -16.76 9.24
C LEU A 4 -10.69 -16.28 8.39
N HIS A 5 -11.90 -16.85 8.59
CA HIS A 5 -13.07 -16.50 7.78
C HIS A 5 -13.46 -15.01 7.90
N PRO A 6 -13.60 -14.43 9.11
CA PRO A 6 -13.87 -13.00 9.26
C PRO A 6 -12.80 -12.08 8.62
N ILE A 7 -11.52 -12.49 8.65
CA ILE A 7 -10.44 -11.74 7.99
C ILE A 7 -10.63 -11.75 6.47
N LEU A 8 -10.96 -12.91 5.89
CA LEU A 8 -11.20 -13.03 4.46
C LEU A 8 -12.43 -12.24 4.00
N GLU A 9 -13.50 -12.19 4.80
CA GLU A 9 -14.68 -11.35 4.48
C GLU A 9 -14.30 -9.87 4.42
N ARG A 10 -13.59 -9.36 5.43
CA ARG A 10 -13.15 -7.95 5.47
C ARG A 10 -12.19 -7.61 4.32
N LEU A 11 -11.29 -8.52 3.97
CA LEU A 11 -10.39 -8.34 2.81
C LEU A 11 -11.18 -8.34 1.50
N SER A 12 -12.10 -9.30 1.32
CA SER A 12 -12.97 -9.38 0.14
C SER A 12 -13.78 -8.09 -0.04
N GLU A 13 -14.37 -7.56 1.03
CA GLU A 13 -15.12 -6.30 0.99
C GLU A 13 -14.24 -5.10 0.60
N ASN A 14 -13.03 -4.98 1.16
CA ASN A 14 -12.10 -3.90 0.85
C ASN A 14 -11.72 -3.90 -0.64
N PHE A 15 -11.40 -5.06 -1.20
CA PHE A 15 -11.01 -5.16 -2.61
C PHE A 15 -12.20 -5.02 -3.57
N GLU A 16 -13.36 -5.59 -3.25
CA GLU A 16 -14.55 -5.49 -4.10
C GLU A 16 -15.14 -4.08 -4.12
N THR A 17 -15.05 -3.33 -3.01
CA THR A 17 -15.49 -1.92 -2.95
C THR A 17 -14.71 -1.04 -3.93
N ARG A 18 -13.44 -1.34 -4.21
CA ARG A 18 -12.63 -0.57 -5.18
C ARG A 18 -13.11 -0.73 -6.63
N LEU A 19 -13.94 -1.75 -6.91
CA LEU A 19 -14.45 -2.05 -8.24
C LEU A 19 -15.79 -1.36 -8.54
N THR A 20 -16.30 -0.50 -7.65
CA THR A 20 -17.55 0.25 -7.90
C THR A 20 -17.50 0.99 -9.24
N PRO A 21 -18.60 1.00 -10.02
CA PRO A 21 -19.97 0.63 -9.65
C PRO A 21 -20.30 -0.87 -9.81
N LYS A 22 -19.32 -1.75 -10.06
CA LYS A 22 -19.56 -3.19 -10.13
C LYS A 22 -20.15 -3.69 -8.81
N LYS A 23 -21.18 -4.52 -8.89
CA LYS A 23 -21.78 -5.16 -7.71
C LYS A 23 -20.73 -6.03 -7.00
N PRO A 24 -20.47 -5.82 -5.70
CA PRO A 24 -19.50 -6.62 -4.96
C PRO A 24 -19.78 -8.12 -5.03
N TRP A 25 -18.72 -8.89 -5.23
CA TRP A 25 -18.70 -10.32 -5.02
C TRP A 25 -18.56 -10.64 -3.51
N THR A 26 -19.17 -11.73 -3.06
CA THR A 26 -19.19 -12.14 -1.65
C THR A 26 -18.84 -13.62 -1.52
N ILE A 27 -18.19 -14.01 -0.43
CA ILE A 27 -17.76 -15.40 -0.18
C ILE A 27 -18.94 -16.37 -0.24
N THR A 28 -20.15 -15.93 0.12
CA THR A 28 -21.40 -16.71 0.00
C THR A 28 -21.76 -17.13 -1.42
N LYS A 29 -21.14 -16.54 -2.45
CA LYS A 29 -21.28 -16.94 -3.86
C LYS A 29 -20.39 -18.12 -4.23
N MET A 30 -19.48 -18.55 -3.36
CA MET A 30 -18.72 -19.78 -3.53
C MET A 30 -19.50 -21.01 -3.08
N ASP A 31 -19.20 -22.12 -3.74
CA ASP A 31 -19.53 -23.43 -3.23
C ASP A 31 -18.81 -23.68 -1.88
N GLN A 32 -19.56 -24.20 -0.90
CA GLN A 32 -19.10 -24.33 0.48
C GLN A 32 -18.04 -25.43 0.65
N GLU A 33 -18.08 -26.49 -0.17
CA GLU A 33 -17.08 -27.55 -0.15
C GLU A 33 -15.76 -27.04 -0.72
N ILE A 34 -15.82 -26.29 -1.83
CA ILE A 34 -14.65 -25.63 -2.41
C ILE A 34 -14.04 -24.65 -1.41
N TYR A 35 -14.86 -23.81 -0.78
CA TYR A 35 -14.41 -22.84 0.21
C TYR A 35 -13.69 -23.53 1.37
N SER A 36 -14.27 -24.60 1.92
CA SER A 36 -13.68 -25.40 3.00
C SER A 36 -12.34 -26.07 2.62
N ARG A 37 -12.15 -26.42 1.35
CA ARG A 37 -10.85 -26.92 0.84
C ARG A 37 -9.80 -25.81 0.74
N MET A 38 -10.18 -24.62 0.26
CA MET A 38 -9.27 -23.48 0.14
C MET A 38 -8.80 -22.99 1.51
N LEU A 39 -9.69 -22.93 2.51
CA LEU A 39 -9.31 -22.56 3.88
C LEU A 39 -8.20 -23.44 4.45
N ARG A 40 -8.17 -24.74 4.11
CA ARG A 40 -7.12 -25.68 4.56
C ARG A 40 -5.75 -25.44 3.91
N GLN A 41 -5.69 -24.70 2.80
CA GLN A 41 -4.45 -24.36 2.10
C GLN A 41 -3.85 -23.04 2.59
N ILE A 42 -4.58 -22.30 3.43
CA ILE A 42 -4.15 -21.01 3.96
C ILE A 42 -3.63 -21.22 5.38
N VAL A 43 -2.40 -20.79 5.64
CA VAL A 43 -1.84 -20.73 6.98
C VAL A 43 -2.02 -19.30 7.49
N PRO A 44 -2.97 -19.04 8.42
CA PRO A 44 -3.09 -17.73 9.03
C PRO A 44 -1.88 -17.47 9.93
N VAL A 45 -1.38 -16.24 9.89
CA VAL A 45 -0.34 -15.75 10.81
C VAL A 45 -0.83 -14.47 11.46
N ALA A 46 -0.58 -14.34 12.76
CA ALA A 46 -0.82 -13.12 13.51
C ALA A 46 0.53 -12.46 13.80
N LEU A 47 0.69 -11.20 13.38
CA LEU A 47 1.83 -10.37 13.73
C LEU A 47 1.42 -9.45 14.88
N ASP A 48 1.98 -9.67 16.06
CA ASP A 48 1.85 -8.75 17.18
C ASP A 48 2.84 -7.61 17.02
N VAL A 49 2.33 -6.40 16.75
CA VAL A 49 3.14 -5.22 16.47
C VAL A 49 3.44 -4.51 17.78
N THR A 50 4.67 -4.65 18.27
CA THR A 50 5.11 -4.04 19.53
C THR A 50 5.72 -2.65 19.33
N THR A 51 6.45 -2.46 18.22
CA THR A 51 7.04 -1.18 17.82
C THR A 51 7.00 -1.03 16.30
N ILE A 52 7.00 0.22 15.84
CA ILE A 52 7.14 0.57 14.42
C ILE A 52 8.29 1.56 14.31
N ASP A 53 9.39 1.13 13.71
CA ASP A 53 10.55 1.97 13.41
C ASP A 53 10.61 2.22 11.90
N ALA A 54 10.47 3.49 11.50
CA ALA A 54 10.44 3.89 10.10
C ALA A 54 11.58 4.88 9.77
N THR A 55 12.10 4.81 8.55
CA THR A 55 13.14 5.71 8.04
C THR A 55 12.72 6.23 6.67
N TRP A 56 12.65 7.55 6.54
CA TRP A 56 12.37 8.23 5.27
C TRP A 56 13.66 8.76 4.67
N LYS A 57 13.95 8.38 3.43
CA LYS A 57 15.09 8.90 2.65
C LYS A 57 14.57 9.66 1.43
N LEU A 58 14.56 10.98 1.55
CA LEU A 58 13.93 11.93 0.63
C LEU A 58 14.95 12.96 0.11
N SER A 59 16.24 12.61 0.09
CA SER A 59 17.36 13.51 -0.21
C SER A 59 17.46 14.72 0.73
N GLN A 60 17.12 14.52 2.01
CA GLN A 60 17.07 15.59 3.02
C GLN A 60 18.44 16.18 3.36
N ASN A 61 19.52 15.49 3.00
CA ASN A 61 20.89 15.95 3.20
C ASN A 61 21.45 16.77 2.02
N LYS A 62 20.61 17.12 1.04
CA LYS A 62 21.00 17.92 -0.13
C LYS A 62 20.40 19.32 -0.05
N PRO A 63 21.01 20.33 -0.71
CA PRO A 63 20.39 21.63 -0.90
C PRO A 63 18.99 21.48 -1.51
N ASP A 64 18.08 22.35 -1.11
CA ASP A 64 16.67 22.30 -1.50
C ASP A 64 16.48 22.27 -3.01
N GLU A 65 17.23 23.09 -3.75
CA GLU A 65 17.16 23.13 -5.21
C GLU A 65 17.43 21.75 -5.85
N VAL A 66 18.40 20.98 -5.33
CA VAL A 66 18.76 19.66 -5.85
C VAL A 66 17.68 18.64 -5.55
N ARG A 67 17.13 18.69 -4.32
CA ARG A 67 16.03 17.82 -3.90
C ARG A 67 14.76 18.10 -4.71
N LEU A 68 14.41 19.37 -4.90
CA LEU A 68 13.23 19.78 -5.67
C LEU A 68 13.37 19.43 -7.15
N ALA A 69 14.57 19.56 -7.73
CA ALA A 69 14.84 19.11 -9.09
C ALA A 69 14.67 17.59 -9.24
N ALA A 70 15.18 16.80 -8.29
CA ALA A 70 14.99 15.35 -8.27
C ALA A 70 13.51 14.95 -8.13
N ALA A 71 12.74 15.65 -7.28
CA ALA A 71 11.29 15.46 -7.18
C ALA A 71 10.58 15.81 -8.50
N GLY A 72 11.03 16.85 -9.20
CA GLY A 72 10.57 17.19 -10.55
C GLY A 72 10.79 16.06 -11.55
N GLY A 73 11.99 15.47 -11.56
CA GLY A 73 12.31 14.32 -12.42
C GLY A 73 11.41 13.11 -12.15
N LEU A 74 11.19 12.76 -10.88
CA LEU A 74 10.33 11.64 -10.47
C LEU A 74 8.85 11.84 -10.82
N ALA A 75 8.37 13.09 -10.79
CA ALA A 75 7.00 13.41 -11.19
C ALA A 75 6.81 13.42 -12.72
N ALA A 76 7.88 13.61 -13.48
CA ALA A 76 7.86 13.68 -14.94
C ALA A 76 8.09 12.30 -15.61
N THR A 77 8.50 11.28 -14.86
CA THR A 77 8.62 9.91 -15.40
C THR A 77 7.25 9.25 -15.50
N ASP A 78 6.90 8.78 -16.70
CA ASP A 78 5.73 7.93 -16.90
C ASP A 78 5.83 6.66 -16.06
N SER A 79 4.74 6.30 -15.37
CA SER A 79 4.67 5.15 -14.45
C SER A 79 5.02 3.81 -15.10
N ASP A 80 4.89 3.72 -16.44
CA ASP A 80 5.14 2.50 -17.21
C ASP A 80 6.55 2.44 -17.83
N ALA A 81 7.28 3.56 -17.84
CA ALA A 81 8.62 3.67 -18.45
C ALA A 81 9.74 3.98 -17.44
N GLY A 82 9.39 4.44 -16.23
CA GLY A 82 10.32 4.83 -15.18
C GLY A 82 10.70 3.70 -14.22
N ILE A 83 11.80 3.90 -13.49
CA ILE A 83 12.18 3.04 -12.36
C ILE A 83 11.51 3.59 -11.10
N GLY A 84 10.70 2.75 -10.45
CA GLY A 84 10.10 3.06 -9.14
C GLY A 84 8.61 2.80 -9.11
N SER A 85 8.04 2.81 -7.91
CA SER A 85 6.60 2.75 -7.68
C SER A 85 6.17 4.02 -6.98
N GLU A 86 4.97 4.52 -7.29
CA GLU A 86 4.38 5.67 -6.58
C GLU A 86 5.27 6.93 -6.64
N THR A 87 5.98 7.15 -7.75
CA THR A 87 6.99 8.21 -7.90
C THR A 87 6.40 9.61 -7.71
N GLU A 88 5.12 9.80 -8.02
CA GLU A 88 4.38 11.03 -7.75
C GLU A 88 4.21 11.29 -6.25
N ILE A 89 3.85 10.26 -5.46
CA ILE A 89 3.74 10.37 -4.00
C ILE A 89 5.12 10.65 -3.40
N LEU A 90 6.16 9.94 -3.85
CA LEU A 90 7.54 10.19 -3.41
C LEU A 90 7.97 11.62 -3.71
N ALA A 91 7.68 12.13 -4.91
CA ALA A 91 7.96 13.51 -5.27
C ALA A 91 7.19 14.51 -4.39
N GLY A 92 5.94 14.20 -4.03
CA GLY A 92 5.16 14.95 -3.05
C GLY A 92 5.83 15.01 -1.67
N LEU A 93 6.22 13.86 -1.13
CA LEU A 93 6.94 13.76 0.15
C LEU A 93 8.27 14.52 0.11
N MET A 94 9.01 14.41 -0.99
CA MET A 94 10.25 15.15 -1.19
C MET A 94 10.05 16.66 -1.21
N ARG A 95 8.87 17.17 -1.61
CA ARG A 95 8.56 18.60 -1.59
C ARG A 95 8.03 19.08 -0.24
N GLY A 96 7.34 18.22 0.50
CA GLY A 96 6.65 18.53 1.75
C GLY A 96 7.50 18.55 3.02
N LEU A 97 8.83 18.65 2.91
CA LEU A 97 9.71 18.76 4.09
C LEU A 97 9.68 20.17 4.68
N ASP A 98 9.73 20.26 6.00
CA ASP A 98 9.89 21.53 6.73
C ASP A 98 11.31 22.13 6.57
N GLU A 99 11.54 23.31 7.16
CA GLU A 99 12.83 24.01 7.12
C GLU A 99 13.99 23.22 7.75
N ASN A 100 13.69 22.19 8.54
CA ASN A 100 14.65 21.30 9.18
C ASN A 100 14.82 19.97 8.41
N GLY A 101 14.21 19.83 7.23
CA GLY A 101 14.27 18.62 6.42
C GLY A 101 13.49 17.44 7.02
N LYS A 102 12.53 17.69 7.92
CA LYS A 102 11.66 16.69 8.51
C LYS A 102 10.30 16.68 7.83
N MET A 103 9.62 15.54 7.91
CA MET A 103 8.19 15.49 7.57
C MET A 103 7.44 16.32 8.61
N GLY A 104 6.74 17.36 8.17
CA GLY A 104 5.83 18.16 9.01
C GLY A 104 4.57 17.40 9.41
#